data_AF-A0A817GH87-F1
#
_entry.id   AF-A0A817GH87-F1
#
_cell.length_a   1.000
_cell.length_b   1.000
_cell.length_c   1.000
_cell.angle_alpha   90.00
_cell.angle_beta   90.00
_cell.angle_gamma   90.00
#
_symmetry.space_group_name_H-M   'P 1'
#
loop_
_entity.id
_entity.type
_entity.pdbx_description
1 polymer ?
#
loop_
_entity_poly.entity_id
_entity_poly.type
_entity_poly.pdbx_seq_one_letter_code
_entity_poly.pdbx_strand_id
1 'polypeptide(L)'
;MTNHRTHSVSIFYGYGHGKFSLPVIYTTGYDSLPSSLASGDFNNDNYIDLAITNYDTNNVGILFENSNRTFEKQIVFSTELDFHPYSIAAGQFNDDEFADIAIANSETHEIGVLLNNANRTFANQATYSVGYASPYTVDVQDFNQ
;
A
#
# COMPACT_ATOMS: atom_id res chain seq x y z
N MET A 1 -6.79 -3.10 8.64
CA MET A 1 -6.92 -4.54 8.35
C MET A 1 -7.54 -4.71 6.98
N THR A 2 -6.92 -5.46 6.08
CA THR A 2 -7.52 -5.82 4.78
C THR A 2 -8.59 -6.91 4.95
N ASN A 3 -9.70 -6.78 4.22
CA ASN A 3 -10.79 -7.75 4.21
C ASN A 3 -10.95 -8.33 2.81
N HIS A 4 -10.16 -9.36 2.52
CA HIS A 4 -10.01 -9.96 1.20
C HIS A 4 -11.34 -10.25 0.49
N ARG A 5 -12.32 -10.88 1.16
CA ARG A 5 -13.59 -11.31 0.56
C ARG A 5 -14.64 -10.23 0.41
N THR A 6 -14.51 -9.12 1.14
CA THR A 6 -15.49 -8.02 1.11
C THR A 6 -14.99 -6.80 0.38
N HIS A 7 -13.79 -6.88 -0.23
CA HIS A 7 -13.21 -5.80 -1.02
C HIS A 7 -13.15 -4.48 -0.25
N SER A 8 -12.60 -4.57 0.97
CA SER A 8 -12.56 -3.44 1.89
C SER A 8 -11.39 -3.50 2.87
N VAL A 9 -11.15 -2.38 3.55
CA VAL A 9 -10.27 -2.27 4.71
C VAL A 9 -11.10 -1.84 5.91
N SER A 10 -10.84 -2.45 7.06
CA SER A 10 -11.37 -2.04 8.36
C SER A 10 -10.32 -1.29 9.16
N ILE A 11 -10.73 -0.15 9.73
CA ILE A 11 -9.89 0.72 10.56
C ILE A 11 -10.49 0.79 11.96
N PHE A 12 -9.66 0.53 12.96
CA PHE A 12 -10.01 0.54 14.37
C PHE A 12 -9.17 1.62 15.05
N TYR A 13 -9.80 2.69 15.55
CA TYR A 13 -9.09 3.75 16.25
C TYR A 13 -8.87 3.35 17.70
N GLY A 14 -7.62 3.45 18.17
CA GLY A 14 -7.27 3.18 19.55
C GLY A 14 -7.69 4.33 20.48
N TYR A 15 -8.33 4.01 21.60
CA TYR A 15 -8.59 4.97 22.69
C TYR A 15 -7.45 5.00 23.72
N GLY A 16 -6.37 4.26 23.45
CA GLY A 16 -5.37 3.87 24.43
C GLY A 16 -5.81 2.64 25.23
N HIS A 17 -4.96 2.19 26.17
CA HIS A 17 -5.28 1.15 27.16
C HIS A 17 -5.87 -0.16 26.59
N GLY A 18 -5.47 -0.53 25.36
CA GLY A 18 -5.89 -1.76 24.69
C GLY A 18 -7.34 -1.76 24.18
N LYS A 19 -8.04 -0.63 24.18
CA LYS A 19 -9.41 -0.51 23.65
C LYS A 19 -9.42 0.17 22.29
N PHE A 20 -10.30 -0.32 21.43
CA PHE A 20 -10.48 0.14 20.07
C PHE A 20 -11.93 0.55 19.81
N SER A 21 -12.13 1.46 18.86
CA SER A 21 -13.44 1.82 18.33
C SER A 21 -14.11 0.63 17.62
N LEU A 22 -15.39 0.78 17.30
CA LEU A 22 -15.99 -0.03 16.23
C LEU A 22 -15.24 0.22 14.91
N PRO A 23 -15.18 -0.77 14.01
CA PRO A 23 -14.47 -0.60 12.74
C PRO A 23 -15.20 0.39 11.84
N VAL A 24 -14.43 1.29 11.24
CA VAL A 24 -14.85 2.04 10.05
C VAL A 24 -14.40 1.26 8.82
N ILE A 25 -15.28 1.11 7.84
CA ILE A 25 -15.03 0.27 6.66
C ILE A 25 -14.90 1.17 5.42
N TYR A 26 -13.82 0.99 4.67
CA TYR A 26 -13.55 1.66 3.40
C TYR A 26 -13.47 0.62 2.29
N THR A 27 -14.19 0.82 1.19
CA THR A 27 -14.11 -0.11 0.05
C THR A 27 -12.82 0.11 -0.75
N THR A 28 -12.24 -0.99 -1.22
CA THR A 28 -11.09 -1.02 -2.12
C THR A 28 -11.51 -1.28 -3.58
N GLY A 29 -12.80 -1.11 -3.90
CA GLY A 29 -13.35 -1.32 -5.24
C GLY A 29 -13.77 -2.77 -5.51
N TYR A 30 -14.71 -2.95 -6.44
CA TYR A 30 -15.25 -4.26 -6.80
C TYR A 30 -14.16 -5.22 -7.27
N ASP A 31 -14.25 -6.49 -6.87
CA ASP A 31 -13.28 -7.57 -7.17
C ASP A 31 -11.82 -7.30 -6.74
N SER A 32 -11.52 -6.24 -5.98
CA SER A 32 -10.13 -5.85 -5.66
C SER A 32 -9.29 -6.88 -4.88
N LEU A 33 -9.94 -7.81 -4.17
CA LEU A 33 -9.31 -8.78 -3.24
C LEU A 33 -8.08 -8.21 -2.49
N PRO A 34 -8.26 -7.22 -1.58
CA PRO A 34 -7.13 -6.57 -0.94
C PRO A 34 -6.33 -7.57 -0.09
N SER A 35 -5.02 -7.62 -0.30
CA SER A 35 -4.12 -8.64 0.27
C SER A 35 -3.32 -8.10 1.45
N SER A 36 -2.69 -6.93 1.30
CA SER A 36 -1.82 -6.31 2.30
C SER A 36 -2.03 -4.79 2.34
N LEU A 37 -1.55 -4.15 3.41
CA LEU A 37 -1.50 -2.70 3.52
C LEU A 37 -0.20 -2.23 4.19
N ALA A 38 0.21 -1.01 3.87
CA ALA A 38 1.27 -0.27 4.53
C ALA A 38 0.76 1.14 4.88
N SER A 39 1.37 1.76 5.89
CA SER A 39 1.05 3.13 6.31
C SER A 39 2.24 4.05 6.04
N GLY A 40 1.95 5.28 5.64
CA GLY A 40 2.96 6.32 5.41
C GLY A 40 2.27 7.65 5.15
N ASP A 41 3.03 8.75 5.16
CA ASP A 41 2.54 10.02 4.63
C ASP A 41 2.92 10.07 3.14
N PHE A 42 1.94 9.82 2.25
CA PHE A 42 2.19 9.71 0.82
C PHE A 42 1.92 11.01 0.07
N ASN A 43 1.44 12.06 0.75
CA ASN A 43 1.13 13.35 0.13
C ASN A 43 1.79 14.55 0.84
N ASN A 44 2.57 14.31 1.90
CA ASN A 44 3.28 15.28 2.73
C ASN A 44 2.34 16.29 3.43
N ASP A 45 1.16 15.83 3.87
CA ASP A 45 0.21 16.64 4.64
C ASP A 45 0.28 16.39 6.16
N ASN A 46 1.20 15.53 6.60
CA ASN A 46 1.41 15.07 7.97
C ASN A 46 0.27 14.21 8.57
N TYR A 47 -0.64 13.68 7.73
CA TYR A 47 -1.58 12.64 8.13
C TYR A 47 -1.08 11.26 7.65
N ILE A 48 -1.52 10.19 8.32
CA ILE A 48 -1.08 8.84 7.97
C ILE A 48 -2.05 8.26 6.96
N ASP A 49 -1.58 8.15 5.74
CA ASP A 49 -2.27 7.51 4.63
C ASP A 49 -2.09 5.99 4.67
N LEU A 50 -2.89 5.28 3.87
CA LEU A 50 -2.81 3.83 3.72
C LEU A 50 -2.59 3.46 2.25
N ALA A 51 -1.54 2.69 1.98
CA ALA A 51 -1.34 2.01 0.71
C ALA A 51 -1.82 0.56 0.81
N ILE A 52 -2.56 0.09 -0.19
CA ILE A 52 -3.26 -1.19 -0.18
C ILE A 52 -2.98 -1.92 -1.48
N THR A 53 -2.55 -3.17 -1.40
CA THR A 53 -2.42 -4.03 -2.59
C THR A 53 -3.75 -4.68 -2.90
N ASN A 54 -4.24 -4.46 -4.12
CA ASN A 54 -5.48 -5.03 -4.63
C ASN A 54 -5.13 -6.13 -5.64
N TYR A 55 -5.07 -7.36 -5.15
CA TYR A 55 -4.51 -8.52 -5.83
C TYR A 55 -5.15 -8.76 -7.21
N ASP A 56 -6.49 -8.89 -7.27
CA ASP A 56 -7.18 -9.31 -8.50
C ASP A 56 -7.22 -8.20 -9.56
N THR A 57 -7.32 -6.96 -9.09
CA THR A 57 -7.40 -5.79 -9.98
C THR A 57 -6.02 -5.27 -10.40
N ASN A 58 -4.93 -5.95 -10.03
CA ASN A 58 -3.55 -5.62 -10.41
C ASN A 58 -3.19 -4.14 -10.19
N ASN A 59 -3.40 -3.65 -8.97
CA ASN A 59 -3.09 -2.26 -8.62
C ASN A 59 -2.81 -2.05 -7.13
N VAL A 60 -2.27 -0.87 -6.82
CA VAL A 60 -2.17 -0.32 -5.47
C VAL A 60 -3.19 0.80 -5.31
N GLY A 61 -4.05 0.70 -4.29
CA GLY A 61 -4.94 1.77 -3.88
C GLY A 61 -4.35 2.56 -2.72
N ILE A 62 -4.37 3.89 -2.79
CA ILE A 62 -3.98 4.79 -1.70
C ILE A 62 -5.23 5.46 -1.14
N LEU A 63 -5.51 5.24 0.14
CA LEU A 63 -6.50 5.98 0.92
C LEU A 63 -5.78 7.12 1.63
N PHE A 64 -6.11 8.36 1.27
CA PHE A 64 -5.57 9.56 1.92
C PHE A 64 -6.37 9.92 3.17
N GLU A 65 -5.70 10.16 4.29
CA GLU A 65 -6.36 10.57 5.54
C GLU A 65 -6.65 12.09 5.52
N ASN A 66 -7.85 12.46 5.92
CA ASN A 66 -8.24 13.85 6.13
C ASN A 66 -7.94 14.28 7.57
N SER A 67 -7.86 15.60 7.79
CA SER A 67 -7.67 16.20 9.12
C SER A 67 -8.70 15.81 10.18
N ASN A 68 -9.86 15.29 9.78
CA ASN A 68 -10.89 14.78 10.68
C ASN A 68 -10.77 13.27 10.98
N ARG A 69 -9.64 12.64 10.62
CA ARG A 69 -9.37 11.20 10.75
C ARG A 69 -10.33 10.32 9.95
N THR A 70 -10.74 10.77 8.77
CA THR A 70 -11.50 9.94 7.82
C THR A 70 -10.73 9.80 6.52
N PHE A 71 -10.87 8.68 5.83
CA PHE A 71 -10.20 8.47 4.56
C PHE A 71 -11.06 8.91 3.37
N GLU A 72 -10.42 9.50 2.37
CA GLU A 72 -11.02 9.74 1.07
C GLU A 72 -11.24 8.42 0.30
N LYS A 73 -11.96 8.48 -0.82
CA LYS A 73 -12.00 7.35 -1.75
C LYS A 73 -10.59 7.08 -2.27
N GLN A 74 -10.22 5.80 -2.38
CA GLN A 74 -8.89 5.44 -2.85
C GLN A 74 -8.59 6.02 -4.24
N ILE A 75 -7.35 6.47 -4.41
CA ILE A 75 -6.73 6.70 -5.71
C ILE A 75 -5.97 5.43 -6.08
N VAL A 76 -6.12 4.98 -7.33
CA VAL A 76 -5.60 3.70 -7.80
C VAL A 76 -4.43 3.91 -8.75
N PHE A 77 -3.34 3.18 -8.52
CA PHE A 77 -2.15 3.13 -9.35
C PHE A 77 -1.99 1.72 -9.89
N SER A 78 -2.17 1.55 -11.20
CA SER A 78 -2.00 0.26 -11.86
C SER A 78 -0.57 -0.24 -11.71
N THR A 79 -0.41 -1.52 -11.42
CA THR A 79 0.87 -2.20 -11.56
C THR A 79 1.03 -2.72 -13.00
N GLU A 80 2.16 -3.33 -13.30
CA GLU A 80 2.35 -4.07 -14.54
C GLU A 80 1.29 -5.19 -14.70
N LEU A 81 1.10 -5.63 -15.95
CA LEU A 81 0.12 -6.65 -16.29
C LEU A 81 0.45 -7.97 -15.57
N ASP A 82 -0.57 -8.63 -15.03
CA ASP A 82 -0.46 -9.90 -14.29
C ASP A 82 0.47 -9.83 -13.05
N PHE A 83 0.73 -8.62 -12.53
CA PHE A 83 1.61 -8.40 -11.39
C PHE A 83 1.00 -8.75 -10.01
N HIS A 84 -0.29 -9.07 -9.89
CA HIS A 84 -0.95 -9.67 -8.71
C HIS A 84 -0.33 -9.30 -7.33
N PRO A 85 -0.40 -8.01 -6.94
CA PRO A 85 0.38 -7.51 -5.81
C PRO A 85 -0.05 -8.16 -4.49
N TYR A 86 0.91 -8.78 -3.78
CA TYR A 86 0.60 -9.63 -2.63
C TYR A 86 0.96 -8.96 -1.29
N SER A 87 2.15 -8.38 -1.20
CA SER A 87 2.65 -7.70 0.01
C SER A 87 3.19 -6.32 -0.35
N ILE A 88 3.13 -5.39 0.59
CA ILE A 88 3.52 -4.00 0.41
C ILE A 88 4.24 -3.48 1.64
N ALA A 89 5.27 -2.68 1.40
CA ALA A 89 5.99 -1.91 2.39
C ALA A 89 6.22 -0.49 1.89
N ALA A 90 6.36 0.45 2.82
CA ALA A 90 6.64 1.86 2.52
C ALA A 90 7.98 2.28 3.13
N GLY A 91 8.72 3.15 2.45
CA GLY A 91 9.99 3.69 2.95
C GLY A 91 10.61 4.70 1.98
N GLN A 92 11.82 5.16 2.27
CA GLN A 92 12.57 6.09 1.40
C GLN A 92 13.51 5.30 0.50
N PHE A 93 13.38 5.42 -0.83
CA PHE A 93 14.24 4.72 -1.79
C PHE A 93 15.08 5.63 -2.67
N ASN A 94 14.75 6.91 -2.75
CA ASN A 94 15.42 7.88 -3.64
C ASN A 94 15.81 9.21 -2.95
N ASP A 95 15.67 9.31 -1.62
CA ASP A 95 16.01 10.47 -0.79
C ASP A 95 15.27 11.78 -1.18
N ASP A 96 14.04 11.70 -1.67
CA ASP A 96 13.25 12.88 -2.08
C ASP A 96 12.25 13.41 -1.03
N GLU A 97 12.35 12.91 0.20
CA GLU A 97 11.46 13.18 1.36
C GLU A 97 10.05 12.60 1.25
N PHE A 98 9.68 11.92 0.15
CA PHE A 98 8.36 11.32 -0.02
C PHE A 98 8.40 9.81 0.19
N ALA A 99 7.46 9.27 0.97
CA ALA A 99 7.43 7.83 1.19
C ALA A 99 7.13 7.09 -0.13
N ASP A 100 8.05 6.24 -0.56
CA ASP A 100 7.95 5.34 -1.69
C ASP A 100 7.31 4.01 -1.28
N ILE A 101 6.98 3.18 -2.27
CA ILE A 101 6.30 1.90 -2.08
C ILE A 101 7.06 0.77 -2.75
N ALA A 102 7.32 -0.31 -2.01
CA ALA A 102 7.80 -1.59 -2.53
C ALA A 102 6.70 -2.65 -2.45
N ILE A 103 6.60 -3.49 -3.47
CA ILE A 103 5.52 -4.47 -3.65
C ILE A 103 6.12 -5.81 -4.00
N ALA A 104 5.74 -6.87 -3.29
CA ALA A 104 6.10 -8.23 -3.64
C ALA A 104 5.01 -8.90 -4.50
N ASN A 105 5.44 -9.57 -5.57
CA ASN A 105 4.59 -10.43 -6.38
C ASN A 105 5.17 -11.85 -6.53
N SER A 106 4.45 -12.85 -6.03
CA SER A 106 4.81 -14.26 -6.17
C SER A 106 4.65 -14.83 -7.58
N GLU A 107 3.76 -14.25 -8.41
CA GLU A 107 3.41 -14.78 -9.74
C GLU A 107 4.42 -14.39 -10.82
N THR A 108 4.85 -13.12 -10.88
CA THR A 108 5.85 -12.67 -11.87
C THR A 108 7.29 -12.80 -11.39
N HIS A 109 7.51 -13.25 -10.15
CA HIS A 109 8.85 -13.46 -9.56
C HIS A 109 9.65 -12.14 -9.49
N GLU A 110 8.95 -11.06 -9.15
CA GLU A 110 9.46 -9.70 -9.17
C GLU A 110 9.07 -8.94 -7.91
N ILE A 111 9.91 -7.95 -7.59
CA ILE A 111 9.55 -6.84 -6.70
C ILE A 111 9.28 -5.61 -7.56
N GLY A 112 8.17 -4.94 -7.27
CA GLY A 112 7.80 -3.67 -7.86
C GLY A 112 8.18 -2.52 -6.94
N VAL A 113 8.65 -1.42 -7.50
CA VAL A 113 8.90 -0.16 -6.79
C VAL A 113 8.11 0.95 -7.46
N LEU A 114 7.30 1.65 -6.67
CA LEU A 114 6.60 2.87 -7.06
C LEU A 114 7.26 4.04 -6.31
N LEU A 115 7.95 4.91 -7.05
CA LEU A 115 8.54 6.13 -6.49
C LEU A 115 7.47 7.22 -6.38
N ASN A 116 7.37 7.88 -5.24
CA ASN A 116 6.37 8.90 -4.98
C ASN A 116 6.83 10.25 -5.51
N ASN A 117 6.06 10.86 -6.42
CA ASN A 117 6.38 12.18 -6.99
C ASN A 117 5.73 13.33 -6.20
N ALA A 118 5.31 13.06 -4.95
CA ALA A 118 4.44 13.92 -4.14
C ALA A 118 3.07 14.17 -4.78
N ASN A 119 2.29 15.04 -4.13
CA ASN A 119 0.98 15.52 -4.61
C ASN A 119 0.05 14.38 -5.07
N ARG A 120 0.10 13.24 -4.36
CA ARG A 120 -0.73 12.06 -4.60
C ARG A 120 -0.47 11.39 -5.96
N THR A 121 0.78 11.41 -6.43
CA THR A 121 1.18 10.78 -7.69
C THR A 121 2.40 9.89 -7.51
N PHE A 122 2.46 8.80 -8.27
CA PHE A 122 3.62 7.90 -8.32
C PHE A 122 4.19 7.86 -9.73
N ALA A 123 5.49 7.65 -9.84
CA ALA A 123 6.17 7.37 -11.10
C ALA A 123 5.72 6.02 -11.66
N ASN A 124 6.10 5.76 -12.91
CA ASN A 124 5.93 4.42 -13.48
C ASN A 124 6.66 3.39 -12.63
N GLN A 125 6.02 2.24 -12.45
CA GLN A 125 6.60 1.12 -11.72
C GLN A 125 7.95 0.70 -12.32
N ALA A 126 8.95 0.55 -11.46
CA ALA A 126 10.16 -0.19 -11.77
C ALA A 126 10.01 -1.62 -11.23
N THR A 127 10.44 -2.62 -12.00
CA THR A 127 10.41 -4.03 -11.59
C THR A 127 11.81 -4.61 -11.49
N TYR A 128 11.99 -5.49 -10.50
CA TYR A 128 13.26 -6.15 -10.20
C TYR A 128 13.00 -7.64 -10.03
N SER A 129 13.54 -8.46 -10.94
CA SER A 129 13.41 -9.92 -10.85
C SER A 129 14.18 -10.45 -9.64
N VAL A 130 13.54 -11.38 -8.91
CA VAL A 130 14.19 -12.18 -7.85
C VAL A 130 14.60 -13.57 -8.35
N GLY A 131 14.71 -13.74 -9.68
CA GLY A 131 15.02 -15.00 -10.33
C GLY A 131 13.82 -15.93 -10.36
N TYR A 132 13.97 -17.13 -9.80
CA TYR A 132 12.91 -18.15 -9.73
C TYR A 132 12.24 -18.24 -8.35
N ALA A 133 12.49 -17.27 -7.47
CA ALA A 133 11.83 -17.20 -6.19
C ALA A 133 10.43 -16.57 -6.32
N SER A 134 9.52 -16.95 -5.44
CA SER A 134 8.18 -16.35 -5.32
C SER A 134 8.16 -15.44 -4.09
N PRO A 135 8.33 -14.12 -4.23
CA PRO A 135 8.36 -13.23 -3.08
C PRO A 135 6.96 -13.07 -2.50
N TYR A 136 6.79 -13.47 -1.23
CA TYR A 136 5.51 -13.38 -0.51
C TYR A 136 5.43 -12.20 0.44
N THR A 137 6.57 -11.68 0.89
CA THR A 137 6.63 -10.58 1.84
C THR A 137 7.76 -9.64 1.44
N VAL A 138 7.53 -8.35 1.66
CA VAL A 138 8.55 -7.31 1.56
C VAL A 138 8.56 -6.54 2.88
N ASP A 139 9.75 -6.23 3.36
CA ASP A 139 9.99 -5.36 4.50
C ASP A 139 11.09 -4.37 4.12
N VAL A 140 11.02 -3.16 4.68
CA VAL A 140 11.89 -2.04 4.32
C VAL A 140 12.53 -1.49 5.58
N GLN A 141 13.86 -1.49 5.60
CA GLN A 141 14.65 -1.01 6.72
C GLN A 141 16.03 -0.59 6.21
N ASP A 142 16.61 0.46 6.80
CA ASP A 142 18.00 0.82 6.56
C ASP A 142 18.93 -0.12 7.36
N PHE A 143 19.78 -0.85 6.63
CA PHE A 143 20.77 -1.80 7.17
C PHE A 143 22.21 -1.35 6.98
N ASN A 144 22.46 -0.19 6.35
CA ASN A 144 23.79 0.26 5.98
C ASN A 144 24.44 1.19 7.02
N GLN A 145 24.04 1.05 8.29
CA GLN A 145 24.59 1.83 9.41
C GLN A 145 26.06 1.52 9.71
#